data_AF-A0A3M1QL99-F1
#
_entry.id   AF-A0A3M1QL99-F1
#
_cell.length_a   1.000
_cell.length_b   1.000
_cell.length_c   1.000
_cell.angle_alpha   90.00
_cell.angle_beta   90.00
_cell.angle_gamma   90.00
#
_symmetry.space_group_name_H-M   'P 1'
#
loop_
_entity.id
_entity.type
_entity.pdbx_description
1 polymer ?
#
loop_
_entity_poly.entity_id
_entity_poly.type
_entity_poly.pdbx_seq_one_letter_code
_entity_poly.pdbx_strand_id
1 'polypeptide(L)'
;LLILAHLFRWHRPGALALLALPLAGHARLHRLTLRPFLRTLRYLRALLAVTVGLNLALTPGHVVWGAAPLHLWVTREGIALAALTGLRLVGAVWIAHALYRSVEPEALVAAAARLAGPLAAPGRRLHHAAVVAQLAMGFLPWFADHLGRWRREPGELEGRLVRLLHAGEEEIAARAAAAEAGRLADPWAAGRRLRFTAADLAAALLLGLALAAGWAVEAGLA
;
A
#
# COMPACT_ATOMS: atom_id res chain seq x y z
N LEU A 1 -7.64 -4.36 -2.42
CA LEU A 1 -7.68 -5.82 -2.11
C LEU A 1 -8.02 -6.66 -3.33
N LEU A 2 -9.15 -6.43 -4.01
CA LEU A 2 -9.51 -7.16 -5.25
C LEU A 2 -8.41 -7.12 -6.32
N ILE A 3 -7.80 -5.95 -6.52
CA ILE A 3 -6.67 -5.76 -7.45
C ILE A 3 -5.46 -6.63 -7.07
N LEU A 4 -5.12 -6.68 -5.78
CA LEU A 4 -3.96 -7.43 -5.28
C LEU A 4 -4.19 -8.94 -5.34
N ALA A 5 -5.40 -9.39 -4.98
CA ALA A 5 -5.80 -10.79 -5.08
C ALA A 5 -5.73 -11.29 -6.53
N HIS A 6 -6.13 -10.45 -7.49
CA HIS A 6 -6.07 -10.82 -8.90
C HIS A 6 -4.63 -10.86 -9.45
N LEU A 7 -3.75 -9.95 -9.02
CA LEU A 7 -2.33 -9.95 -9.36
C LEU A 7 -1.65 -11.30 -9.04
N PHE A 8 -2.08 -11.94 -7.96
CA PHE A 8 -1.56 -13.24 -7.51
C PHE A 8 -2.26 -14.46 -8.11
N ARG A 9 -3.43 -14.30 -8.74
CA ARG A 9 -4.23 -15.42 -9.26
C ARG A 9 -3.63 -16.07 -10.53
N TRP A 10 -2.92 -15.29 -11.33
CA TRP A 10 -2.52 -15.66 -12.69
C TRP A 10 -1.24 -16.48 -12.77
N HIS A 11 -1.30 -17.77 -13.08
CA HIS A 11 -0.10 -18.63 -13.21
C HIS A 11 0.45 -18.76 -14.64
N ARG A 12 -0.14 -18.10 -15.65
CA ARG A 12 0.25 -18.26 -17.07
C ARG A 12 1.16 -17.14 -17.60
N PRO A 13 2.13 -17.44 -18.48
CA PRO A 13 3.06 -16.45 -19.05
C PRO A 13 2.37 -15.37 -19.92
N GLY A 14 1.19 -15.66 -20.49
CA GLY A 14 0.37 -14.67 -21.22
C GLY A 14 -0.14 -13.52 -20.34
N ALA A 15 -0.10 -13.67 -19.01
CA ALA A 15 -0.45 -12.62 -18.05
C ALA A 15 0.47 -11.39 -18.12
N LEU A 16 1.69 -11.54 -18.61
CA LEU A 16 2.71 -10.49 -18.60
C LEU A 16 2.26 -9.26 -19.39
N ALA A 17 1.70 -9.45 -20.58
CA ALA A 17 1.19 -8.37 -21.40
C ALA A 17 -0.06 -7.72 -20.77
N LEU A 18 -0.95 -8.53 -20.20
CA LEU A 18 -2.15 -8.06 -19.50
C LEU A 18 -1.86 -7.29 -18.21
N LEU A 19 -0.73 -7.55 -17.53
CA LEU A 19 -0.32 -6.84 -16.32
C LEU A 19 0.52 -5.59 -16.62
N ALA A 20 1.35 -5.63 -17.66
CA ALA A 20 2.19 -4.51 -18.04
C ALA A 20 1.37 -3.33 -18.60
N LEU A 21 0.30 -3.61 -19.37
CA LEU A 21 -0.54 -2.59 -19.98
C LEU A 21 -1.27 -1.66 -18.97
N PRO A 22 -1.97 -2.17 -17.94
CA PRO A 22 -2.59 -1.33 -16.92
C PRO A 22 -1.58 -0.61 -16.02
N LEU A 23 -0.42 -1.21 -15.71
CA LEU A 23 0.65 -0.54 -14.98
C LEU A 23 1.20 0.66 -15.77
N ALA A 24 1.46 0.48 -17.06
CA ALA A 24 1.90 1.55 -17.96
C ALA A 24 0.82 2.62 -18.15
N GLY A 25 -0.44 2.22 -18.32
CA GLY A 25 -1.59 3.12 -18.45
C GLY A 25 -1.79 3.98 -17.21
N HIS A 26 -1.74 3.38 -16.02
CA HIS A 26 -1.88 4.09 -14.75
C HIS A 26 -0.69 5.03 -14.49
N ALA A 27 0.55 4.62 -14.80
CA ALA A 27 1.72 5.50 -14.71
C ALA A 27 1.57 6.74 -15.61
N ARG A 28 0.99 6.57 -16.80
CA ARG A 28 0.76 7.65 -17.78
C ARG A 28 -0.41 8.56 -17.41
N LEU A 29 -1.52 8.00 -16.92
CA LEU A 29 -2.73 8.75 -16.53
C LEU A 29 -2.49 9.70 -15.36
N HIS A 30 -1.81 9.24 -14.32
CA HIS A 30 -1.63 10.03 -13.10
C HIS A 30 -0.45 11.01 -13.18
N ARG A 31 0.22 11.14 -14.34
CA ARG A 31 1.46 11.92 -14.52
C ARG A 31 2.43 11.72 -13.36
N LEU A 32 2.49 10.48 -12.84
CA LEU A 32 3.22 10.20 -11.62
C LEU A 32 4.68 10.37 -11.95
N THR A 33 5.32 11.36 -11.33
CA THR A 33 6.77 11.52 -11.39
C THR A 33 7.36 10.15 -11.05
N LEU A 34 8.06 9.50 -11.95
CA LEU A 34 8.59 8.16 -11.71
C LEU A 34 9.66 8.16 -10.59
N ARG A 35 10.21 9.34 -10.28
CA ARG A 35 11.31 9.55 -9.32
C ARG A 35 11.00 9.06 -7.89
N PRO A 36 9.87 9.40 -7.23
CA PRO A 36 9.57 8.92 -5.89
C PRO A 36 9.31 7.41 -5.85
N PHE A 37 8.65 6.86 -6.87
CA PHE A 37 8.43 5.42 -6.97
C PHE A 37 9.75 4.65 -7.15
N LEU A 38 10.62 5.11 -8.04
CA LEU A 38 11.95 4.50 -8.24
C LEU A 38 12.82 4.59 -6.99
N ARG A 39 12.67 5.64 -6.16
CA ARG A 39 13.31 5.71 -4.84
C ARG A 39 12.79 4.61 -3.92
N THR A 40 11.48 4.36 -3.87
CA THR A 40 10.90 3.23 -3.11
C THR A 40 11.44 1.90 -3.63
N LEU A 41 11.48 1.70 -4.95
CA LEU A 41 11.98 0.47 -5.56
C LEU A 41 13.47 0.23 -5.29
N ARG A 42 14.27 1.30 -5.14
CA ARG A 42 15.69 1.21 -4.75
C ARG A 42 15.88 0.48 -3.43
N TYR A 43 15.01 0.70 -2.44
CA TYR A 43 15.09 -0.01 -1.15
C TYR A 43 14.72 -1.49 -1.27
N LEU A 44 13.87 -1.83 -2.25
CA LEU A 44 13.39 -3.20 -2.49
C LEU A 44 14.23 -3.96 -3.52
N ARG A 45 15.28 -3.35 -4.10
CA ARG A 45 16.09 -3.98 -5.16
C ARG A 45 16.72 -5.31 -4.73
N ALA A 46 17.14 -5.41 -3.47
CA ALA A 46 17.74 -6.63 -2.93
C ALA A 46 16.70 -7.75 -2.83
N LEU A 47 15.51 -7.44 -2.31
CA LEU A 47 14.39 -8.38 -2.28
C LEU A 47 13.99 -8.81 -3.68
N LEU A 48 13.84 -7.86 -4.62
CA LEU A 48 13.49 -8.15 -6.01
C LEU A 48 14.54 -9.04 -6.68
N ALA A 49 15.82 -8.75 -6.50
CA ALA A 49 16.92 -9.56 -7.04
C ALA A 49 16.93 -10.98 -6.46
N VAL A 50 16.71 -11.13 -5.15
CA VAL A 50 16.60 -12.45 -4.51
C VAL A 50 15.37 -13.19 -5.01
N THR A 51 14.20 -12.56 -5.07
CA THR A 51 12.98 -13.20 -5.55
C THR A 51 13.13 -13.67 -7.00
N VAL A 52 13.59 -12.80 -7.91
CA VAL A 52 13.79 -13.14 -9.32
C VAL A 52 14.90 -14.20 -9.46
N GLY A 53 16.01 -14.05 -8.74
CA GLY A 53 17.12 -15.01 -8.77
C GLY A 53 16.72 -16.39 -8.27
N LEU A 54 15.96 -16.48 -7.17
CA LEU A 54 15.42 -17.74 -6.66
C LEU A 54 14.44 -18.37 -7.65
N ASN A 55 13.54 -17.58 -8.26
CA ASN A 55 12.63 -18.12 -9.28
C ASN A 55 13.38 -18.57 -10.54
N LEU A 56 14.49 -17.93 -10.91
CA LEU A 56 15.30 -18.39 -12.04
C LEU A 56 16.04 -19.71 -11.74
N ALA A 57 16.59 -19.86 -10.53
CA ALA A 57 17.43 -21.00 -10.17
C ALA A 57 16.68 -22.22 -9.61
N LEU A 58 15.54 -22.00 -8.92
CA LEU A 58 14.78 -23.07 -8.24
C LEU A 58 13.54 -23.53 -9.03
N THR A 59 13.31 -23.04 -10.25
CA THR A 59 12.14 -23.45 -11.06
C THR A 59 12.50 -24.60 -12.01
N PRO A 60 11.95 -25.81 -11.80
CA PRO A 60 12.16 -26.92 -12.71
C PRO A 60 11.48 -26.67 -14.05
N GLY A 61 12.11 -27.09 -15.16
CA GLY A 61 11.60 -26.84 -16.51
C GLY A 61 12.59 -27.19 -17.61
N HIS A 62 12.30 -26.73 -18.84
CA HIS A 62 13.17 -26.90 -20.00
C HIS A 62 14.37 -25.97 -19.90
N VAL A 63 15.54 -26.56 -19.67
CA VAL A 63 16.82 -25.84 -19.57
C VAL A 63 17.15 -25.18 -20.91
N VAL A 64 17.28 -23.85 -20.90
CA VAL A 64 17.73 -23.06 -22.05
C VAL A 64 19.25 -22.88 -22.00
N TRP A 65 19.78 -22.72 -20.79
CA TRP A 65 21.19 -22.48 -20.55
C TRP A 65 21.56 -23.01 -19.16
N GLY A 66 22.67 -23.74 -19.07
CA GLY A 66 23.16 -24.31 -17.81
C GLY A 66 24.64 -24.02 -17.64
N ALA A 67 25.01 -23.38 -16.53
CA ALA A 67 26.40 -23.26 -16.14
C ALA A 67 26.77 -24.46 -15.25
N ALA A 68 27.48 -25.42 -15.82
CA ALA A 68 27.89 -26.66 -15.15
C ALA A 68 28.67 -26.51 -13.82
N PRO A 69 29.44 -25.43 -13.54
CA PRO A 69 30.17 -25.36 -12.28
C PRO A 69 29.33 -24.98 -11.05
N LEU A 70 28.10 -24.49 -11.20
CA LEU A 70 27.34 -23.88 -10.09
C LEU A 70 25.89 -24.41 -9.92
N HIS A 71 25.48 -25.46 -10.64
CA HIS A 71 24.09 -25.98 -10.65
C HIS A 71 23.02 -24.89 -10.87
N LEU A 72 23.35 -23.81 -11.59
CA LEU A 72 22.39 -22.78 -11.98
C LEU A 72 21.84 -23.14 -13.37
N TRP A 73 20.66 -23.75 -13.37
CA TRP A 73 19.90 -24.06 -14.57
C TRP A 73 18.92 -22.94 -14.84
N VAL A 74 19.06 -22.22 -15.95
CA VAL A 74 18.07 -21.23 -16.36
C VAL A 74 17.07 -21.92 -17.28
N THR A 75 15.84 -22.10 -16.78
CA THR A 75 14.74 -22.74 -17.51
C THR A 75 13.84 -21.70 -18.18
N ARG A 76 13.15 -22.05 -19.27
CA ARG A 76 12.16 -21.14 -19.90
C ARG A 76 11.06 -20.78 -18.90
N GLU A 77 10.63 -21.78 -18.15
CA GLU A 77 9.62 -21.70 -17.11
C GLU A 77 10.10 -20.80 -15.96
N GLY A 78 11.37 -20.92 -15.56
CA GLY A 78 12.01 -20.06 -14.57
C GLY A 78 12.09 -18.61 -15.01
N ILE A 79 12.44 -18.33 -16.28
CA ILE A 79 12.43 -16.96 -16.83
C ILE A 79 11.02 -16.38 -16.80
N ALA A 80 10.03 -17.13 -17.28
CA ALA A 80 8.64 -16.69 -17.30
C ALA A 80 8.10 -16.43 -15.89
N LEU A 81 8.35 -17.35 -14.95
CA LEU A 81 7.90 -17.24 -13.56
C LEU A 81 8.61 -16.12 -12.82
N ALA A 82 9.92 -15.95 -13.03
CA ALA A 82 10.70 -14.89 -12.42
C ALA A 82 10.27 -13.51 -12.94
N ALA A 83 10.04 -13.36 -14.25
CA ALA A 83 9.51 -12.13 -14.83
C ALA A 83 8.11 -11.82 -14.29
N LEU A 84 7.23 -12.82 -14.22
CA LEU A 84 5.87 -12.68 -13.70
C LEU A 84 5.87 -12.28 -12.22
N THR A 85 6.66 -12.96 -11.40
CA THR A 85 6.76 -12.70 -9.96
C THR A 85 7.42 -11.35 -9.67
N GLY A 86 8.43 -10.97 -10.45
CA GLY A 86 9.02 -9.64 -10.40
C GLY A 86 7.99 -8.55 -10.72
N LEU A 87 7.22 -8.72 -11.80
CA LEU A 87 6.17 -7.78 -12.19
C LEU A 87 5.06 -7.69 -11.12
N ARG A 88 4.68 -8.81 -10.50
CA ARG A 88 3.74 -8.84 -9.38
C ARG A 88 4.26 -8.04 -8.19
N LEU A 89 5.52 -8.21 -7.82
CA LEU A 89 6.10 -7.49 -6.70
C LEU A 89 6.13 -5.98 -6.97
N VAL A 90 6.59 -5.57 -8.16
CA VAL A 90 6.60 -4.15 -8.56
C VAL A 90 5.20 -3.56 -8.61
N GLY A 91 4.23 -4.30 -9.17
CA GLY A 91 2.83 -3.87 -9.23
C GLY A 91 2.18 -3.74 -7.85
N ALA A 92 2.42 -4.69 -6.96
CA ALA A 92 1.92 -4.64 -5.58
C ALA A 92 2.47 -3.42 -4.83
N VAL A 93 3.78 -3.17 -4.95
CA VAL A 93 4.44 -2.00 -4.36
C VAL A 93 3.88 -0.71 -4.95
N TRP A 94 3.63 -0.68 -6.26
CA TRP A 94 3.04 0.47 -6.92
C TRP A 94 1.64 0.79 -6.38
N ILE A 95 0.77 -0.21 -6.28
CA ILE A 95 -0.59 -0.06 -5.74
C ILE A 95 -0.55 0.43 -4.29
N ALA A 96 0.31 -0.17 -3.46
CA ALA A 96 0.46 0.25 -2.07
C ALA A 96 0.98 1.69 -1.96
N HIS A 97 1.94 2.06 -2.80
CA HIS A 97 2.50 3.41 -2.85
C HIS A 97 1.48 4.46 -3.31
N ALA A 98 0.66 4.14 -4.30
CA ALA A 98 -0.44 4.99 -4.75
C ALA A 98 -1.51 5.14 -3.65
N LEU A 99 -1.91 4.05 -3.02
CA LEU A 99 -2.89 4.06 -1.93
C LEU A 99 -2.42 4.91 -0.75
N TYR A 100 -1.19 4.71 -0.30
CA TYR A 100 -0.63 5.47 0.83
C TYR A 100 -0.55 6.97 0.55
N ARG A 101 -0.25 7.37 -0.69
CA ARG A 101 -0.18 8.79 -1.06
C ARG A 101 -1.53 9.48 -1.17
N SER A 102 -2.58 8.74 -1.49
CA SER A 102 -3.91 9.30 -1.75
C SER A 102 -4.83 9.28 -0.52
N VAL A 103 -4.38 8.72 0.61
CA VAL A 103 -5.22 8.52 1.80
C VAL A 103 -4.57 9.17 3.01
N GLU A 104 -5.35 9.99 3.72
CA GLU A 104 -4.96 10.54 5.02
C GLU A 104 -4.85 9.44 6.09
N PRO A 105 -3.85 9.49 6.99
CA PRO A 105 -3.64 8.43 8.00
C PRO A 105 -4.87 8.15 8.88
N GLU A 106 -5.61 9.18 9.28
CA GLU A 106 -6.85 9.05 10.05
C GLU A 106 -7.94 8.30 9.26
N ALA A 107 -8.05 8.59 7.95
CA ALA A 107 -8.99 7.95 7.05
C ALA A 107 -8.61 6.48 6.78
N LEU A 108 -7.33 6.13 6.85
CA LEU A 108 -6.87 4.75 6.73
C LEU A 108 -7.32 3.91 7.93
N VAL A 109 -7.20 4.44 9.15
CA VAL A 109 -7.69 3.76 10.37
C VAL A 109 -9.21 3.61 10.36
N ALA A 110 -9.94 4.65 9.92
CA ALA A 110 -11.38 4.57 9.64
C ALA A 110 -11.73 3.42 8.68
N ALA A 111 -11.06 3.37 7.53
CA ALA A 111 -11.30 2.36 6.51
C ALA A 111 -10.99 0.95 7.02
N ALA A 112 -9.90 0.78 7.78
CA ALA A 112 -9.54 -0.48 8.40
C ALA A 112 -10.59 -0.94 9.42
N ALA A 113 -11.05 -0.04 10.30
CA ALA A 113 -12.12 -0.33 11.24
C ALA A 113 -13.42 -0.74 10.52
N ARG A 114 -13.72 -0.11 9.38
CA ARG A 114 -14.88 -0.45 8.55
C ARG A 114 -14.80 -1.83 7.91
N LEU A 115 -13.62 -2.24 7.48
CA LEU A 115 -13.39 -3.58 6.95
C LEU A 115 -13.43 -4.65 8.05
N ALA A 116 -13.04 -4.31 9.28
CA ALA A 116 -13.11 -5.21 10.43
C ALA A 116 -14.52 -5.33 11.04
N GLY A 117 -15.36 -4.30 10.89
CA GLY A 117 -16.73 -4.25 11.41
C GLY A 117 -17.65 -5.43 11.08
N PRO A 118 -17.72 -5.93 9.84
CA PRO A 118 -18.55 -7.09 9.52
C PRO A 118 -17.96 -8.42 10.01
N LEU A 119 -16.64 -8.48 10.27
CA LEU A 119 -15.94 -9.69 10.73
C LEU A 119 -15.94 -9.81 12.26
N ALA A 120 -16.14 -8.71 12.96
CA ALA A 120 -16.24 -8.69 14.41
C ALA A 120 -17.70 -8.51 14.82
N ALA A 121 -18.20 -9.34 15.73
CA ALA A 121 -19.55 -9.20 16.30
C ALA A 121 -19.84 -7.73 16.65
N PRO A 122 -21.08 -7.23 16.43
CA PRO A 122 -21.41 -5.80 16.51
C PRO A 122 -21.15 -5.27 17.92
N GLY A 123 -19.95 -4.75 18.13
CA GLY A 123 -19.41 -4.46 19.44
C GLY A 123 -19.01 -3.01 19.56
N ARG A 124 -19.60 -2.30 20.54
CA ARG A 124 -19.17 -0.97 21.01
C ARG A 124 -17.64 -0.88 21.24
N ARG A 125 -16.97 -2.01 21.46
CA ARG A 125 -15.51 -2.14 21.63
C ARG A 125 -14.72 -1.76 20.37
N LEU A 126 -15.12 -2.19 19.17
CA LEU A 126 -14.40 -1.84 17.95
C LEU A 126 -14.57 -0.37 17.59
N HIS A 127 -15.75 0.20 17.84
CA HIS A 127 -15.98 1.62 17.65
C HIS A 127 -15.06 2.45 18.56
N HIS A 128 -15.01 2.15 19.86
CA HIS A 128 -14.13 2.87 20.79
C HIS A 128 -12.64 2.71 20.43
N ALA A 129 -12.21 1.49 20.07
CA ALA A 129 -10.83 1.25 19.62
C ALA A 129 -10.49 2.05 18.35
N ALA A 130 -11.43 2.16 17.39
CA ALA A 130 -11.26 2.96 16.19
C ALA A 130 -11.14 4.46 16.49
N VAL A 131 -11.96 4.97 17.42
CA VAL A 131 -11.90 6.37 17.88
C VAL A 131 -10.54 6.67 18.51
N VAL A 132 -10.06 5.81 19.43
CA VAL A 132 -8.75 5.99 20.07
C VAL A 132 -7.61 5.93 19.05
N ALA A 133 -7.67 4.99 18.09
CA ALA A 133 -6.65 4.88 17.05
C ALA A 133 -6.64 6.09 16.09
N GLN A 134 -7.80 6.67 15.78
CA GLN A 134 -7.89 7.91 14.99
C GLN A 134 -7.33 9.12 15.73
N LEU A 135 -7.68 9.26 17.00
CA LEU A 135 -7.12 10.29 17.87
C LEU A 135 -5.58 10.22 17.87
N ALA A 136 -5.03 9.02 18.05
CA ALA A 136 -3.59 8.78 18.06
C ALA A 136 -2.93 9.09 16.71
N MET A 137 -3.50 8.62 15.59
CA MET A 137 -2.94 8.89 14.26
C MET A 137 -3.02 10.37 13.89
N GLY A 138 -4.06 11.05 14.33
CA GLY A 138 -4.19 12.49 14.13
C GLY A 138 -3.23 13.31 15.00
N PHE A 139 -2.86 12.81 16.18
CA PHE A 139 -1.88 13.45 17.06
C PHE A 139 -0.46 13.37 16.49
N LEU A 140 -0.16 12.35 15.67
CA LEU A 140 1.18 12.09 15.18
C LEU A 140 1.82 13.25 14.39
N PRO A 141 1.14 13.93 13.45
CA PRO A 141 1.69 15.13 12.78
C PRO A 141 2.04 16.25 13.76
N TRP A 142 1.11 16.57 14.68
CA TRP A 142 1.35 17.58 15.71
C TRP A 142 2.58 17.23 16.55
N PHE A 143 2.71 15.97 16.96
CA PHE A 143 3.83 15.50 17.79
C PHE A 143 5.15 15.56 17.04
N ALA A 144 5.18 15.17 15.76
CA ALA A 144 6.37 15.25 14.92
C ALA A 144 6.85 16.71 14.77
N ASP A 145 5.93 17.65 14.54
CA ASP A 145 6.24 19.08 14.42
C ASP A 145 6.76 19.65 15.74
N HIS A 146 6.12 19.31 16.87
CA HIS A 146 6.53 19.77 18.19
C HIS A 146 7.85 19.15 18.63
N LEU A 147 8.10 17.87 18.37
CA LEU A 147 9.41 17.24 18.60
C LEU A 147 10.51 17.90 17.76
N GLY A 148 10.21 18.24 16.50
CA GLY A 148 11.14 18.93 15.61
C GLY A 148 11.47 20.36 16.08
N ARG A 149 10.51 21.06 16.69
CA ARG A 149 10.73 22.36 17.34
C ARG A 149 11.48 22.21 18.65
N TRP A 150 11.03 21.31 19.53
CA TRP A 150 11.66 20.97 20.79
C TRP A 150 13.14 20.69 20.60
N ARG A 151 13.54 19.88 19.61
CA ARG A 151 14.95 19.56 19.32
C ARG A 151 15.82 20.79 19.04
N ARG A 152 15.25 21.84 18.45
CA ARG A 152 15.96 23.07 18.06
C ARG A 152 15.89 24.17 19.12
N GLU A 153 15.05 24.01 20.13
CA GLU A 153 14.88 25.00 21.19
C GLU A 153 16.11 25.02 22.11
N PRO A 154 16.72 26.20 22.35
CA PRO A 154 17.82 26.32 23.30
C PRO A 154 17.29 26.26 24.75
N GLY A 155 18.13 25.79 25.69
CA GLY A 155 17.81 25.76 27.12
C GLY A 155 17.84 24.36 27.74
N GLU A 156 17.56 24.32 29.04
CA GLU A 156 17.63 23.12 29.88
C GLU A 156 16.64 22.03 29.43
N LEU A 157 17.12 20.78 29.42
CA LEU A 157 16.40 19.65 28.85
C LEU A 157 15.12 19.32 29.61
N GLU A 158 15.15 19.40 30.94
CA GLU A 158 14.02 19.11 31.81
C GLU A 158 12.86 20.09 31.56
N GLY A 159 13.14 21.40 31.59
CA GLY A 159 12.12 22.42 31.34
C GLY A 159 11.50 22.31 29.94
N ARG A 160 12.29 21.93 28.94
CA ARG A 160 11.77 21.69 27.57
C ARG A 160 10.90 20.44 27.49
N LEU A 161 11.29 19.36 28.19
CA LEU A 161 10.52 18.11 28.23
C LEU A 161 9.15 18.33 28.89
N VAL A 162 9.11 19.04 30.02
CA VAL A 162 7.88 19.37 30.73
C VAL A 162 6.93 20.18 29.85
N ARG A 163 7.44 21.21 29.15
CA ARG A 163 6.64 22.00 28.20
C ARG A 163 6.07 21.15 27.06
N LEU A 164 6.87 20.24 26.51
CA LEU A 164 6.41 19.34 25.47
C LEU A 164 5.31 18.39 25.97
N LEU A 165 5.47 17.86 27.20
CA LEU A 165 4.51 16.96 27.80
C LEU A 165 3.17 17.65 28.02
N HIS A 166 3.16 18.84 28.64
CA HIS A 166 1.93 19.61 28.86
C HIS A 166 1.25 20.01 27.55
N ALA A 167 2.01 20.49 26.56
CA ALA A 167 1.44 20.78 25.25
C ALA A 167 0.80 19.54 24.61
N GLY A 168 1.40 18.35 24.83
CA GLY A 168 0.88 17.08 24.35
C GLY A 168 -0.41 16.68 25.06
N GLU A 169 -0.46 16.82 26.38
CA GLU A 169 -1.65 16.57 27.20
C GLU A 169 -2.82 17.48 26.79
N GLU A 170 -2.57 18.77 26.60
CA GLU A 170 -3.57 19.75 26.14
C GLU A 170 -4.13 19.38 24.76
N GLU A 171 -3.27 19.00 23.80
CA GLU A 171 -3.71 18.59 22.45
C GLU A 171 -4.53 17.30 22.49
N ILE A 172 -4.12 16.31 23.27
CA ILE A 172 -4.86 15.05 23.43
C ILE A 172 -6.23 15.32 24.07
N ALA A 173 -6.28 16.16 25.10
CA ALA A 173 -7.53 16.55 25.76
C ALA A 173 -8.47 17.31 24.81
N ALA A 174 -7.94 18.25 24.04
CA ALA A 174 -8.71 19.00 23.03
C ALA A 174 -9.32 18.07 21.98
N ARG A 175 -8.56 17.08 21.50
CA ARG A 175 -9.04 16.08 20.55
C ARG A 175 -10.07 15.14 21.16
N ALA A 176 -9.85 14.66 22.39
CA ALA A 176 -10.83 13.84 23.10
C ALA A 176 -12.16 14.59 23.30
N ALA A 177 -12.11 15.85 23.72
CA ALA A 177 -13.31 16.70 23.86
C ALA A 177 -14.01 16.95 22.51
N ALA A 178 -13.25 17.09 21.42
CA ALA A 178 -13.82 17.16 20.07
C ALA A 178 -14.49 15.83 19.66
N ALA A 179 -13.94 14.68 20.09
CA ALA A 179 -14.51 13.36 19.86
C ALA A 179 -15.87 13.21 20.54
N GLU A 180 -15.93 13.52 21.83
CA GLU A 180 -17.13 13.40 22.66
C GLU A 180 -18.25 14.34 22.20
N ALA A 181 -17.89 15.54 21.74
CA ALA A 181 -18.84 16.49 21.17
C ALA A 181 -19.36 16.09 19.78
N GLY A 182 -18.97 14.92 19.24
CA GLY A 182 -19.30 14.49 17.88
C GLY A 182 -18.72 15.40 16.78
N ARG A 183 -17.72 16.22 17.13
CA ARG A 183 -17.06 17.18 16.24
C ARG A 183 -15.84 16.58 15.53
N LEU A 184 -15.28 15.47 16.02
CA LEU A 184 -14.41 14.63 15.21
C LEU A 184 -15.24 13.93 14.13
N ALA A 185 -14.64 13.79 12.95
CA ALA A 185 -15.25 13.02 11.88
C ALA A 185 -15.63 11.63 12.44
N ASP A 186 -16.91 11.29 12.40
CA ASP A 186 -17.37 9.94 12.74
C ASP A 186 -16.43 8.94 12.02
N PRO A 187 -15.83 7.97 12.74
CA PRO A 187 -14.88 7.03 12.15
C PRO A 187 -15.41 6.39 10.87
N TRP A 188 -16.72 6.20 10.80
CA TRP A 188 -17.41 5.59 9.68
C TRP A 188 -17.76 6.60 8.57
N ALA A 189 -17.91 7.88 8.92
CA ALA A 189 -18.12 8.99 8.01
C ALA A 189 -16.83 9.47 7.32
N ALA A 190 -15.66 9.32 7.94
CA ALA A 190 -14.36 9.69 7.36
C ALA A 190 -14.08 8.94 6.05
N GLY A 191 -14.52 7.69 5.93
CA GLY A 191 -14.45 6.92 4.68
C GLY A 191 -15.27 7.52 3.52
N ARG A 192 -16.27 8.38 3.78
CA ARG A 192 -17.02 9.10 2.74
C ARG A 192 -16.24 10.28 2.15
N ARG A 193 -15.14 10.70 2.79
CA ARG A 193 -14.25 11.77 2.29
C ARG A 193 -13.19 11.25 1.32
N LEU A 194 -13.17 9.94 1.03
CA LEU A 194 -12.39 9.39 -0.08
C LEU A 194 -12.91 9.99 -1.39
N ARG A 195 -12.33 11.12 -1.78
CA ARG A 195 -12.55 11.75 -3.08
C ARG A 195 -11.83 10.88 -4.12
N PHE A 196 -12.50 9.83 -4.58
CA PHE A 196 -12.07 9.14 -5.78
C PHE A 196 -12.14 10.14 -6.94
N THR A 197 -11.00 10.49 -7.49
CA THR A 197 -10.96 11.33 -8.68
C THR A 197 -11.45 10.53 -9.88
N ALA A 198 -11.94 11.21 -10.93
CA ALA A 198 -12.32 10.55 -12.18
C ALA A 198 -11.16 9.72 -12.77
N ALA A 199 -9.91 10.10 -12.48
CA ALA A 199 -8.71 9.33 -12.83
C ALA A 199 -8.62 8.01 -12.05
N ASP A 200 -8.97 7.98 -10.76
CA ASP A 200 -8.99 6.76 -9.96
C ASP A 200 -10.08 5.79 -10.43
N LEU A 201 -11.24 6.34 -10.83
CA LEU A 201 -12.34 5.58 -11.43
C LEU A 201 -11.99 5.05 -12.83
N ALA A 202 -11.35 5.86 -13.67
CA ALA A 202 -10.87 5.44 -14.98
C ALA A 202 -9.75 4.40 -14.88
N ALA A 203 -8.84 4.55 -13.92
CA ALA A 203 -7.82 3.55 -13.61
C ALA A 203 -8.45 2.25 -13.11
N ALA A 204 -9.46 2.33 -12.22
CA ALA A 204 -10.20 1.16 -11.74
C ALA A 204 -11.01 0.48 -12.85
N LEU A 205 -11.58 1.23 -13.80
CA LEU A 205 -12.28 0.72 -14.98
C LEU A 205 -11.34 0.07 -15.99
N LEU A 206 -10.20 0.70 -16.30
CA LEU A 206 -9.16 0.13 -17.16
C LEU A 206 -8.56 -1.13 -16.53
N LEU A 207 -8.36 -1.12 -15.21
CA LEU A 207 -8.00 -2.34 -14.49
C LEU A 207 -9.12 -3.35 -14.62
N GLY A 208 -10.37 -2.99 -14.30
CA GLY A 208 -11.54 -3.85 -14.41
C GLY A 208 -11.72 -4.50 -15.78
N LEU A 209 -11.46 -3.76 -16.86
CA LEU A 209 -11.46 -4.27 -18.24
C LEU A 209 -10.30 -5.23 -18.50
N ALA A 210 -9.10 -4.94 -18.00
CA ALA A 210 -7.98 -5.88 -18.04
C ALA A 210 -8.29 -7.15 -17.21
N LEU A 211 -8.98 -7.02 -16.07
CA LEU A 211 -9.45 -8.13 -15.23
C LEU A 211 -10.47 -9.01 -15.98
N ALA A 212 -11.40 -8.40 -16.71
CA ALA A 212 -12.44 -9.10 -17.48
C ALA A 212 -11.89 -9.77 -18.75
N ALA A 213 -11.04 -9.06 -19.51
CA ALA A 213 -10.35 -9.62 -20.67
C ALA A 213 -9.50 -10.82 -20.28
N GLY A 214 -8.88 -10.74 -19.11
CA GLY A 214 -8.09 -11.84 -18.63
C GLY A 214 -8.89 -13.04 -18.12
N TRP A 215 -10.07 -12.81 -17.53
CA TRP A 215 -11.02 -13.88 -17.19
C TRP A 215 -11.51 -14.61 -18.46
N ALA A 216 -11.74 -13.89 -19.56
CA ALA A 216 -12.14 -14.49 -20.84
C ALA A 216 -11.05 -15.41 -21.44
N VAL A 217 -9.77 -15.03 -21.30
CA VAL A 217 -8.63 -15.87 -21.71
C VAL A 217 -8.46 -17.11 -20.81
N GLU A 218 -8.77 -17.01 -19.52
CA GLU A 218 -8.77 -18.16 -18.60
C GLU A 218 -9.95 -19.12 -18.83
N ALA A 219 -11.12 -18.59 -19.21
CA ALA A 219 -12.32 -19.37 -19.49
C ALA A 219 -12.29 -20.12 -20.83
N GLY A 220 -11.22 -19.97 -21.62
CA GLY A 220 -11.10 -20.62 -22.94
C GLY A 220 -12.06 -20.05 -23.99
N LEU A 221 -12.52 -18.81 -23.82
CA LEU A 221 -13.43 -18.12 -24.73
C LEU A 221 -12.69 -17.31 -25.81
N ALA A 222 -11.38 -17.52 -25.99
CA ALA A 222 -10.56 -16.93 -27.04
C ALA A 222 -9.50 -17.92 -27.52
#